data_AF-A0A6G0WXD8-F1
#
_entry.id   AF-A0A6G0WXD8-F1
#
_cell.length_a   1.000
_cell.length_b   1.000
_cell.length_c   1.000
_cell.angle_alpha   90.00
_cell.angle_beta   90.00
_cell.angle_gamma   90.00
#
_symmetry.space_group_name_H-M   'P 1'
#
loop_
_entity.id
_entity.type
_entity.pdbx_description
1 polymer ?
#
loop_
_entity_poly.entity_id
_entity_poly.type
_entity_poly.pdbx_seq_one_letter_code
_entity_poly.pdbx_strand_id
1 'polypeptide(L)'
;MVDGQLPYGKCGKPRIRSPEATEEAAKAVAQEDCQTLRTLAAKKETQGSLKRIKPLLSDENKKKRLRFALGFLQPGLHGAHFFENMYNRVHVDEKWFYLTQVKRTLYVYEDEELALRSAKSTSFITKVMFLAAVTRPRYDAHTRQQFDGKLGIGPFVSYVAAARSSKNRPKGTIETVAKSMDSEAYRECIMRNIVPAILSKFPHAYLKRGVVIQQDNAGPHGCITSGFLSSEGFSNISI
;
A
#
# COMPACT_ATOMS: atom_id res chain seq x y z
N MET A 1 66.10 17.75 -4.13
CA MET A 1 65.17 17.86 -3.00
C MET A 1 63.74 17.78 -3.53
N VAL A 2 63.12 16.60 -3.41
CA VAL A 2 61.67 16.42 -3.26
C VAL A 2 61.54 15.12 -2.46
N ASP A 3 61.41 15.22 -1.14
CA ASP A 3 61.15 14.07 -0.27
C ASP A 3 59.71 13.59 -0.49
N GLY A 4 59.55 12.55 -1.30
CA GLY A 4 58.27 11.88 -1.51
C GLY A 4 57.97 10.91 -0.37
N GLN A 5 57.16 11.34 0.60
CA GLN A 5 56.67 10.46 1.66
C GLN A 5 55.60 9.51 1.07
N LEU A 6 55.97 8.25 0.85
CA LEU A 6 55.03 7.21 0.42
C LEU A 6 54.02 6.92 1.55
N PRO A 7 52.72 6.76 1.25
CA PRO A 7 51.73 6.41 2.26
C PRO A 7 52.01 5.01 2.79
N TYR A 8 52.31 4.88 4.08
CA TYR A 8 52.52 3.59 4.74
C TYR A 8 51.26 2.71 4.58
N GLY A 9 51.38 1.66 3.78
CA GLY A 9 50.42 0.56 3.74
C GLY A 9 50.39 -0.16 5.09
N LYS A 10 49.21 -0.61 5.52
CA LYS A 10 49.04 -1.37 6.77
C LYS A 10 49.78 -2.72 6.68
N CYS A 11 51.05 -2.76 7.08
CA CYS A 11 51.83 -3.99 7.18
C CYS A 11 51.90 -4.43 8.65
N GLY A 12 51.31 -5.59 8.97
CA GLY A 12 51.31 -6.19 10.31
C GLY A 12 50.29 -7.32 10.45
N LYS A 13 50.55 -8.28 11.36
CA LYS A 13 49.62 -9.38 11.66
C LYS A 13 48.28 -8.77 12.13
N PRO A 14 47.13 -9.19 11.57
CA PRO A 14 45.84 -8.68 12.01
C PRO A 14 45.68 -8.86 13.52
N ARG A 15 45.23 -7.82 14.23
CA ARG A 15 44.91 -7.94 15.66
C ARG A 15 43.77 -8.94 15.82
N ILE A 16 44.09 -10.11 16.38
CA ILE A 16 43.09 -11.13 16.74
C ILE A 16 42.42 -10.64 18.03
N ARG A 17 41.15 -10.23 17.94
CA ARG A 17 40.35 -9.84 19.11
C ARG A 17 39.81 -11.09 19.80
N SER A 18 39.68 -11.06 21.12
CA SER A 18 38.93 -12.08 21.84
C SER A 18 37.44 -12.04 21.43
N PRO A 19 36.69 -13.15 21.59
CA PRO A 19 35.25 -13.17 21.28
C PRO A 19 34.44 -12.13 22.07
N GLU A 20 34.84 -11.83 23.29
CA GLU A 20 34.23 -10.82 24.17
C GLU A 20 34.52 -9.41 23.68
N ALA A 21 35.80 -9.09 23.39
CA ALA A 21 36.19 -7.77 22.86
C ALA A 21 35.56 -7.49 21.48
N THR A 22 35.28 -8.55 20.71
CA THR A 22 34.56 -8.45 19.43
C THR A 22 33.08 -8.10 19.66
N GLU A 23 32.46 -8.65 20.70
CA GLU A 23 31.05 -8.40 21.02
C GLU A 23 30.83 -7.02 21.63
N GLU A 24 31.69 -6.61 22.55
CA GLU A 24 31.65 -5.27 23.12
C GLU A 24 31.83 -4.20 22.04
N ALA A 25 32.79 -4.41 21.13
CA ALA A 25 32.97 -3.54 19.98
C ALA A 25 31.74 -3.54 19.06
N ALA A 26 31.06 -4.67 18.85
CA ALA A 26 29.84 -4.74 18.05
C ALA A 26 28.65 -4.04 18.73
N LYS A 27 28.53 -4.11 20.07
CA LYS A 27 27.50 -3.42 20.85
C LYS A 27 27.73 -1.90 20.92
N ALA A 28 28.98 -1.46 20.84
CA ALA A 28 29.34 -0.05 20.87
C ALA A 28 29.10 0.69 19.54
N VAL A 29 28.89 -0.03 18.43
CA VAL A 29 28.59 0.58 17.12
C VAL A 29 27.12 1.00 17.07
N ALA A 30 26.88 2.25 16.67
CA ALA A 30 25.52 2.74 16.44
C ALA A 30 24.84 1.89 15.37
N GLN A 31 23.56 1.57 15.55
CA GLN A 31 22.85 0.63 14.67
C GLN A 31 22.83 1.07 13.20
N GLU A 32 22.92 2.37 12.94
CA GLU A 32 23.01 2.97 11.61
C GLU A 32 24.38 2.77 10.92
N ASP A 33 25.43 2.55 11.72
CA ASP A 33 26.80 2.27 11.28
C ASP A 33 27.12 0.77 11.27
N CYS A 34 26.19 -0.07 11.75
CA CYS A 34 26.24 -1.52 11.62
C CYS A 34 26.00 -1.93 10.15
N GLN A 35 26.98 -1.70 9.28
CA GLN A 35 27.00 -2.30 7.95
C GLN A 35 26.93 -3.83 8.07
N THR A 36 26.32 -4.50 7.09
CA THR A 36 26.28 -5.97 6.98
C THR A 36 27.70 -6.52 6.84
N LEU A 37 28.42 -6.64 7.96
CA LEU A 37 29.70 -7.33 8.06
C LEU A 37 29.44 -8.83 7.94
N ARG A 38 29.23 -9.28 6.70
CA ARG A 38 29.29 -10.71 6.33
C ARG A 38 30.55 -11.40 6.85
N THR A 39 31.62 -10.64 7.09
CA THR A 39 32.90 -11.09 7.63
C THR A 39 32.92 -11.32 9.15
N LEU A 40 32.02 -10.72 9.95
CA LEU A 40 31.90 -11.03 11.39
C LEU A 40 30.88 -12.14 11.69
N ALA A 41 29.93 -12.36 10.77
CA ALA A 41 28.87 -13.36 10.91
C ALA A 41 29.37 -14.82 10.79
N ALA A 42 30.59 -15.06 10.29
CA ALA A 42 31.13 -16.41 10.14
C ALA A 42 31.42 -17.12 11.49
N LYS A 43 31.36 -16.42 12.64
CA LYS A 43 31.70 -16.99 13.95
C LYS A 43 30.67 -16.78 15.08
N LYS A 44 29.53 -16.14 14.86
CA LYS A 44 28.45 -16.00 15.87
C LYS A 44 27.05 -16.00 15.23
N GLU A 45 26.08 -16.52 15.98
CA GLU A 45 24.62 -16.45 15.75
C GLU A 45 24.12 -15.00 15.67
N THR A 46 24.43 -14.30 14.59
CA THR A 46 23.89 -12.96 14.33
C THR A 46 22.72 -13.07 13.37
N GLN A 47 21.53 -12.70 13.83
CA GLN A 47 20.33 -12.68 13.00
C GLN A 47 20.21 -11.32 12.31
N GLY A 48 20.23 -11.32 10.97
CA GLY A 48 19.94 -10.12 10.19
C GLY A 48 18.47 -9.73 10.33
N SER A 49 18.19 -8.45 10.63
CA SER A 49 16.84 -7.89 10.66
C SER A 49 16.73 -6.72 9.70
N LEU A 50 15.70 -6.74 8.86
CA LEU A 50 15.40 -5.64 7.93
C LEU A 50 14.61 -4.55 8.65
N LYS A 51 15.22 -3.39 8.85
CA LYS A 51 14.51 -2.19 9.33
C LYS A 51 14.07 -1.34 8.14
N ARG A 52 12.78 -0.98 8.12
CA ARG A 52 12.19 -0.06 7.14
C ARG A 52 11.94 1.29 7.80
N ILE A 53 12.20 2.37 7.07
CA ILE A 53 11.84 3.72 7.51
C ILE A 53 10.31 3.78 7.67
N LYS A 54 9.86 4.29 8.80
CA LYS A 54 8.44 4.54 9.10
C LYS A 54 8.26 6.04 9.32
N PRO A 55 7.11 6.62 8.94
CA PRO A 55 6.79 8.00 9.29
C PRO A 55 6.92 8.22 10.81
N LEU A 56 7.63 9.28 11.20
CA LEU A 56 7.76 9.64 12.60
C LEU A 56 6.42 10.21 13.09
N LEU A 57 5.84 9.59 14.12
CA LEU A 57 4.58 10.05 14.70
C LEU A 57 4.87 10.98 15.87
N SER A 58 4.33 12.20 15.83
CA SER A 58 4.26 13.08 16.99
C SER A 58 3.41 12.45 18.09
N ASP A 59 3.60 12.89 19.34
CA ASP A 59 2.79 12.37 20.46
C ASP A 59 1.30 12.70 20.32
N GLU A 60 0.98 13.82 19.68
CA GLU A 60 -0.40 14.15 19.32
C GLU A 60 -0.98 13.13 18.32
N ASN A 61 -0.22 12.76 17.29
CA ASN A 61 -0.64 11.75 16.32
C ASN A 61 -0.82 10.38 16.97
N LYS A 62 0.06 10.00 17.92
CA LYS A 62 -0.10 8.77 18.71
C LYS A 62 -1.39 8.80 19.52
N LYS A 63 -1.67 9.90 20.23
CA LYS A 63 -2.91 10.08 21.00
C LYS A 63 -4.16 10.04 20.12
N LYS A 64 -4.14 10.65 18.92
CA LYS A 64 -5.25 10.58 17.95
C LYS A 64 -5.49 9.14 17.49
N ARG A 65 -4.44 8.41 17.12
CA ARG A 65 -4.55 7.00 16.71
C ARG A 65 -5.05 6.09 17.83
N LEU A 66 -4.60 6.31 19.07
CA LEU A 66 -5.08 5.55 20.23
C LEU A 66 -6.56 5.82 20.48
N ARG A 67 -6.98 7.09 20.50
CA ARG A 67 -8.40 7.45 20.65
C ARG A 67 -9.28 6.84 19.56
N PHE A 68 -8.81 6.89 18.31
CA PHE A 68 -9.48 6.22 17.19
C PHE A 68 -9.64 4.73 17.47
N ALA A 69 -8.56 4.02 17.83
CA ALA A 69 -8.59 2.59 18.13
C ALA A 69 -9.52 2.25 19.32
N LEU A 70 -9.52 3.06 20.38
CA LEU A 70 -10.39 2.90 21.54
C LEU A 70 -11.87 3.07 21.18
N GLY A 71 -12.20 3.89 20.17
CA GLY A 71 -13.58 4.04 19.68
C GLY A 71 -14.20 2.77 19.11
N PHE A 72 -13.38 1.76 18.78
CA PHE A 72 -13.84 0.45 18.32
C PHE A 72 -14.03 -0.57 19.45
N LEU A 73 -13.64 -0.24 20.69
CA LEU A 73 -13.82 -1.14 21.83
C LEU A 73 -15.27 -1.07 22.33
N GLN A 74 -15.86 -2.24 22.50
CA GLN A 74 -17.18 -2.42 23.09
C GLN A 74 -17.04 -3.11 24.45
N PRO A 75 -17.85 -2.71 25.45
CA PRO A 75 -17.88 -3.35 26.74
C PRO A 75 -18.48 -4.76 26.62
N GLY A 76 -17.86 -5.72 27.30
CA GLY A 76 -18.32 -7.09 27.43
C GLY A 76 -18.69 -7.45 28.87
N LEU A 77 -19.01 -8.73 29.09
CA LEU A 77 -19.32 -9.26 30.41
C LEU A 77 -18.09 -9.20 31.34
N HIS A 78 -18.32 -9.01 32.64
CA HIS A 78 -17.29 -9.03 33.68
C HIS A 78 -16.11 -8.07 33.46
N GLY A 79 -16.36 -6.90 32.86
CA GLY A 79 -15.31 -5.90 32.60
C GLY A 79 -14.39 -6.24 31.42
N ALA A 80 -14.68 -7.31 30.67
CA ALA A 80 -13.99 -7.60 29.43
C ALA A 80 -14.31 -6.54 28.37
N HIS A 81 -13.43 -6.37 27.39
CA HIS A 81 -13.65 -5.53 26.23
C HIS A 81 -13.34 -6.32 24.97
N PHE A 82 -14.09 -6.08 23.91
CA PHE A 82 -13.84 -6.67 22.60
C PHE A 82 -13.95 -5.61 21.52
N PHE A 83 -13.25 -5.80 20.41
CA PHE A 83 -13.38 -4.92 19.25
C PHE A 83 -14.69 -5.19 18.52
N GLU A 84 -15.34 -4.12 18.02
CA GLU A 84 -16.50 -4.26 17.14
C GLU A 84 -16.16 -5.16 15.94
N ASN A 85 -17.15 -5.92 15.46
CA ASN A 85 -16.92 -6.91 14.40
C ASN A 85 -16.62 -6.30 13.02
N MET A 86 -16.85 -4.99 12.84
CA MET A 86 -16.66 -4.25 11.58
C MET A 86 -17.41 -4.84 10.37
N TYR A 87 -18.47 -5.63 10.57
CA TYR A 87 -19.22 -6.24 9.46
C TYR A 87 -20.07 -5.25 8.66
N ASN A 88 -20.30 -4.05 9.20
CA ASN A 88 -20.95 -2.93 8.51
C ASN A 88 -19.94 -1.97 7.85
N ARG A 89 -18.64 -2.26 7.85
CA ARG A 89 -17.62 -1.37 7.29
C ARG A 89 -17.15 -1.78 5.89
N VAL A 90 -16.99 -0.77 5.05
CA VAL A 90 -16.39 -0.87 3.72
C VAL A 90 -15.13 -0.01 3.71
N HIS A 91 -13.97 -0.63 3.62
CA HIS A 91 -12.70 0.06 3.51
C HIS A 91 -12.43 0.39 2.05
N VAL A 92 -12.16 1.66 1.78
CA VAL A 92 -11.78 2.15 0.45
C VAL A 92 -10.38 2.74 0.49
N ASP A 93 -9.59 2.47 -0.55
CA ASP A 93 -8.23 2.98 -0.70
C ASP A 93 -7.85 3.02 -2.18
N GLU A 94 -7.03 4.00 -2.54
CA GLU A 94 -6.47 4.11 -3.89
C GLU A 94 -5.15 3.40 -4.01
N LYS A 95 -4.94 2.78 -5.18
CA LYS A 95 -3.66 2.17 -5.49
C LYS A 95 -3.26 2.37 -6.94
N TRP A 96 -1.99 2.71 -7.14
CA TRP A 96 -1.36 2.72 -8.47
C TRP A 96 -1.00 1.31 -8.91
N PHE A 97 -1.49 0.91 -10.08
CA PHE A 97 -1.11 -0.30 -10.78
C PHE A 97 -0.28 0.04 -12.00
N TYR A 98 0.88 -0.59 -12.12
CA TYR A 98 1.79 -0.43 -13.25
C TYR A 98 1.52 -1.51 -14.27
N LEU A 99 1.44 -1.14 -15.55
CA LEU A 99 1.23 -2.10 -16.64
C LEU A 99 2.37 -3.13 -16.73
N THR A 100 3.58 -2.73 -16.34
CA THR A 100 4.72 -3.64 -16.24
C THR A 100 5.59 -3.32 -15.02
N GLN A 101 6.19 -4.34 -14.42
CA GLN A 101 7.10 -4.17 -13.29
C GLN A 101 8.49 -3.76 -13.77
N VAL A 102 9.12 -2.80 -13.08
CA VAL A 102 10.50 -2.38 -13.37
C VAL A 102 11.48 -3.53 -13.14
N LYS A 103 11.35 -4.22 -12.00
CA LYS A 103 12.13 -5.42 -11.68
C LYS A 103 11.19 -6.60 -11.67
N ARG A 104 11.46 -7.60 -12.50
CA ARG A 104 10.73 -8.86 -12.56
C ARG A 104 11.74 -10.00 -12.62
N THR A 105 11.60 -10.98 -11.74
CA THR A 105 12.37 -12.23 -11.83
C THR A 105 11.76 -13.07 -12.94
N LEU A 106 12.57 -13.46 -13.91
CA LEU A 106 12.22 -14.38 -14.98
C LEU A 106 13.02 -15.65 -14.78
N TYR A 107 12.34 -16.79 -14.85
CA TYR A 107 13.00 -18.09 -14.96
C TYR A 107 13.18 -18.35 -16.45
N VAL A 108 14.43 -18.62 -16.84
CA VAL A 108 14.83 -18.82 -18.24
C VAL A 108 15.74 -20.06 -18.23
N TYR A 109 15.58 -20.94 -19.21
CA TYR A 109 16.46 -22.11 -19.35
C TYR A 109 17.88 -21.68 -19.75
N GLU A 110 18.88 -22.53 -19.53
CA GLU A 110 20.29 -22.18 -19.77
C GLU A 110 20.58 -21.84 -21.24
N ASP A 111 19.79 -22.37 -22.17
CA ASP A 111 19.90 -22.20 -23.62
C ASP A 111 18.97 -21.11 -24.19
N GLU A 112 18.16 -20.45 -23.36
CA GLU A 112 17.24 -19.40 -23.80
C GLU A 112 17.83 -17.99 -23.63
N GLU A 113 17.74 -17.17 -24.67
CA GLU A 113 18.08 -15.75 -24.57
C GLU A 113 16.98 -14.94 -23.86
N LEU A 114 17.38 -14.20 -22.83
CA LEU A 114 16.50 -13.27 -22.13
C LEU A 114 15.99 -12.17 -23.08
N ALA A 115 14.67 -12.07 -23.23
CA ALA A 115 14.05 -11.00 -23.99
C ALA A 115 14.48 -9.62 -23.47
N LEU A 116 14.97 -8.76 -24.38
CA LEU A 116 15.37 -7.40 -24.05
C LEU A 116 14.17 -6.60 -23.52
N ARG A 117 14.22 -6.22 -22.24
CA ARG A 117 13.25 -5.31 -21.61
C ARG A 117 13.91 -3.98 -21.32
N SER A 118 13.87 -3.06 -22.28
CA SER A 118 14.39 -1.71 -22.12
C SER A 118 13.30 -0.65 -22.27
N ALA A 119 13.41 0.42 -21.49
CA ALA A 119 12.60 1.63 -21.61
C ALA A 119 13.51 2.83 -21.32
N LYS A 120 13.25 3.97 -21.96
CA LYS A 120 14.07 5.18 -21.78
C LYS A 120 14.03 5.72 -20.35
N SER A 121 12.92 5.52 -19.65
CA SER A 121 12.73 5.87 -18.23
C SER A 121 11.61 5.03 -17.64
N THR A 122 11.70 4.72 -16.35
CA THR A 122 10.62 4.07 -15.59
C THR A 122 9.38 4.95 -15.47
N SER A 123 9.53 6.27 -15.61
CA SER A 123 8.40 7.22 -15.62
C SER A 123 7.48 7.06 -16.83
N PHE A 124 7.95 6.45 -17.93
CA PHE A 124 7.14 6.17 -19.11
C PHE A 124 6.33 4.87 -19.01
N ILE A 125 6.48 4.11 -17.93
CA ILE A 125 5.63 2.95 -17.68
C ILE A 125 4.23 3.45 -17.34
N THR A 126 3.26 3.10 -18.17
CA THR A 126 1.85 3.40 -17.92
C THR A 126 1.43 2.89 -16.54
N LYS A 127 0.93 3.79 -15.72
CA LYS A 127 0.34 3.49 -14.42
C LYS A 127 -1.09 4.01 -14.38
N VAL A 128 -1.99 3.22 -13.82
CA VAL A 128 -3.41 3.56 -13.66
C VAL A 128 -3.74 3.47 -12.18
N MET A 129 -4.39 4.50 -11.64
CA MET A 129 -4.87 4.47 -10.27
C MET A 129 -6.22 3.76 -10.26
N PHE A 130 -6.46 2.96 -9.23
CA PHE A 130 -7.74 2.32 -8.98
C PHE A 130 -8.17 2.58 -7.55
N LEU A 131 -9.46 2.85 -7.36
CA LEU A 131 -10.11 2.84 -6.06
C LEU A 131 -10.64 1.43 -5.80
N ALA A 132 -10.22 0.78 -4.72
CA ALA A 132 -10.71 -0.54 -4.35
C ALA A 132 -11.59 -0.45 -3.10
N ALA A 133 -12.73 -1.14 -3.12
CA ALA A 133 -13.60 -1.29 -1.96
C ALA A 133 -13.59 -2.75 -1.47
N VAL A 134 -13.22 -2.92 -0.21
CA VAL A 134 -13.13 -4.22 0.45
C VAL A 134 -13.78 -4.18 1.82
N THR A 135 -14.21 -5.33 2.28
CA THR A 135 -14.94 -5.50 3.54
C THR A 135 -14.43 -6.76 4.22
N ARG A 136 -14.81 -6.97 5.47
CA ARG A 136 -14.46 -8.19 6.17
C ARG A 136 -15.17 -9.41 5.55
N PRO A 137 -14.41 -10.43 5.08
CA PRO A 137 -15.00 -11.69 4.62
C PRO A 137 -15.82 -12.34 5.73
N ARG A 138 -16.97 -12.91 5.38
CA ARG A 138 -17.90 -13.52 6.34
C ARG A 138 -18.86 -14.48 5.65
N TYR A 139 -19.41 -15.40 6.43
CA TYR A 139 -20.53 -16.21 5.95
C TYR A 139 -21.79 -15.36 5.85
N ASP A 140 -22.47 -15.42 4.71
CA ASP A 140 -23.78 -14.80 4.52
C ASP A 140 -24.87 -15.87 4.63
N ALA A 141 -25.64 -15.80 5.71
CA ALA A 141 -26.73 -16.73 5.99
C ALA A 141 -27.88 -16.64 4.95
N HIS A 142 -28.05 -15.50 4.29
CA HIS A 142 -29.13 -15.33 3.30
C HIS A 142 -28.81 -16.09 2.00
N THR A 143 -27.59 -15.95 1.49
CA THR A 143 -27.12 -16.65 0.29
C THR A 143 -26.57 -18.04 0.58
N ARG A 144 -26.36 -18.39 1.85
CA ARG A 144 -25.73 -19.62 2.33
C ARG A 144 -24.32 -19.83 1.75
N GLN A 145 -23.59 -18.74 1.56
CA GLN A 145 -22.27 -18.74 0.92
C GLN A 145 -21.24 -17.93 1.73
N GLN A 146 -19.97 -18.20 1.49
CA GLN A 146 -18.88 -17.36 2.01
C GLN A 146 -18.76 -16.10 1.15
N PHE A 147 -19.02 -14.95 1.75
CA PHE A 147 -18.76 -13.66 1.13
C PHE A 147 -17.28 -13.32 1.28
N ASP A 148 -16.58 -13.17 0.15
CA ASP A 148 -15.12 -13.01 0.11
C ASP A 148 -14.64 -11.60 0.49
N GLY A 149 -15.58 -10.70 0.79
CA GLY A 149 -15.32 -9.34 1.22
C GLY A 149 -14.99 -8.36 0.09
N LYS A 150 -14.85 -8.81 -1.17
CA LYS A 150 -14.49 -7.94 -2.30
C LYS A 150 -15.76 -7.33 -2.89
N LEU A 151 -15.84 -6.01 -2.91
CA LEU A 151 -16.99 -5.32 -3.51
C LEU A 151 -16.71 -4.90 -4.94
N GLY A 152 -15.66 -4.13 -5.15
CA GLY A 152 -15.41 -3.55 -6.46
C GLY A 152 -14.09 -2.82 -6.54
N ILE A 153 -13.70 -2.55 -7.79
CA ILE A 153 -12.54 -1.76 -8.15
C ILE A 153 -12.99 -0.78 -9.25
N GLY A 154 -12.69 0.50 -9.08
CA GLY A 154 -12.99 1.56 -10.04
C GLY A 154 -11.70 2.21 -10.58
N PRO A 155 -11.43 2.17 -11.89
CA PRO A 155 -10.26 2.82 -12.48
C PRO A 155 -10.45 4.34 -12.60
N PHE A 156 -9.39 5.10 -12.33
CA PHE A 156 -9.31 6.51 -12.69
C PHE A 156 -8.79 6.65 -14.11
N VAL A 157 -9.71 6.65 -15.08
CA VAL A 157 -9.40 6.75 -16.50
C VAL A 157 -10.35 7.71 -17.23
N SER A 158 -9.88 8.27 -18.33
CA SER A 158 -10.68 9.05 -19.27
C SER A 158 -10.63 8.43 -20.66
N TYR A 159 -11.72 8.57 -21.43
CA TYR A 159 -11.79 8.14 -22.82
C TYR A 159 -11.57 9.37 -23.71
N VAL A 160 -10.42 9.44 -24.37
CA VAL A 160 -10.00 10.61 -25.16
C VAL A 160 -9.73 10.19 -26.60
N ALA A 161 -10.19 10.97 -27.56
CA ALA A 161 -9.90 10.74 -28.97
C ALA A 161 -8.42 11.03 -29.27
N ALA A 162 -7.78 10.12 -30.01
CA ALA A 162 -6.42 10.26 -30.50
C ALA A 162 -6.19 11.57 -31.26
N ALA A 163 -5.41 12.49 -30.69
CA ALA A 163 -5.13 13.78 -31.34
C ALA A 163 -4.27 13.66 -32.61
N ARG A 164 -3.39 12.65 -32.66
CA ARG A 164 -2.44 12.39 -33.76
C ARG A 164 -2.52 10.94 -34.20
N SER A 165 -2.38 10.71 -35.49
CA SER A 165 -2.12 9.37 -36.02
C SER A 165 -0.73 8.89 -35.58
N SER A 166 -0.63 7.59 -35.32
CA SER A 166 0.62 6.86 -35.16
C SER A 166 0.57 5.61 -36.02
N LYS A 167 1.71 4.93 -36.18
CA LYS A 167 1.83 3.69 -36.98
C LYS A 167 0.77 2.65 -36.62
N ASN A 168 0.38 2.57 -35.35
CA ASN A 168 -0.55 1.56 -34.84
C ASN A 168 -1.93 2.13 -34.48
N ARG A 169 -2.19 3.42 -34.77
CA ARG A 169 -3.40 4.09 -34.30
C ARG A 169 -3.78 5.31 -35.16
N PRO A 170 -4.88 5.25 -35.91
CA PRO A 170 -5.42 6.40 -36.63
C PRO A 170 -5.79 7.57 -35.69
N LYS A 171 -5.86 8.79 -36.24
CA LYS A 171 -6.41 9.95 -35.52
C LYS A 171 -7.90 9.71 -35.24
N GLY A 172 -8.38 10.12 -34.07
CA GLY A 172 -9.78 9.96 -33.66
C GLY A 172 -10.10 8.64 -32.94
N THR A 173 -9.22 7.64 -32.93
CA THR A 173 -9.43 6.42 -32.14
C THR A 173 -9.58 6.75 -30.66
N ILE A 174 -10.64 6.26 -30.01
CA ILE A 174 -10.87 6.46 -28.58
C ILE A 174 -9.83 5.67 -27.78
N GLU A 175 -9.09 6.36 -26.93
CA GLU A 175 -8.11 5.77 -26.02
C GLU A 175 -8.53 5.93 -24.58
N THR A 176 -8.22 4.91 -23.79
CA THR A 176 -8.30 4.98 -22.33
C THR A 176 -6.98 5.54 -21.80
N VAL A 177 -7.02 6.73 -21.22
CA VAL A 177 -5.87 7.43 -20.65
C VAL A 177 -6.01 7.46 -19.13
N ALA A 178 -4.91 7.26 -18.40
CA ALA A 178 -4.91 7.38 -16.95
C ALA A 178 -5.24 8.81 -16.54
N LYS A 179 -6.23 8.98 -15.66
CA LYS A 179 -6.62 10.27 -15.08
C LYS A 179 -6.00 10.37 -13.68
N SER A 180 -5.52 11.56 -13.31
CA SER A 180 -5.17 11.83 -11.92
C SER A 180 -6.44 11.85 -11.07
N MET A 181 -6.33 11.40 -9.82
CA MET A 181 -7.43 11.57 -8.88
C MET A 181 -7.50 13.04 -8.42
N ASP A 182 -8.67 13.62 -8.59
CA ASP A 182 -9.12 14.85 -7.96
C ASP A 182 -10.44 14.57 -7.21
N SER A 183 -10.98 15.55 -6.49
CA SER A 183 -12.22 15.37 -5.71
C SER A 183 -13.41 14.95 -6.57
N GLU A 184 -13.51 15.45 -7.80
CA GLU A 184 -14.61 15.11 -8.70
C GLU A 184 -14.50 13.68 -9.21
N ALA A 185 -13.31 13.28 -9.66
CA ALA A 185 -13.04 11.92 -10.10
C ALA A 185 -13.24 10.91 -8.95
N TYR A 186 -12.87 11.29 -7.72
CA TYR A 186 -13.12 10.47 -6.53
C TYR A 186 -14.61 10.29 -6.30
N ARG A 187 -15.38 11.38 -6.28
CA ARG A 187 -16.84 11.35 -6.13
C ARG A 187 -17.50 10.50 -7.21
N GLU A 188 -17.13 10.71 -8.46
CA GLU A 188 -17.64 9.97 -9.61
C GLU A 188 -17.37 8.46 -9.47
N CYS A 189 -16.16 8.08 -9.05
CA CYS A 189 -15.77 6.69 -8.84
C CYS A 189 -16.57 6.04 -7.69
N ILE A 190 -16.74 6.73 -6.56
CA ILE A 190 -17.56 6.26 -5.44
C ILE A 190 -19.00 6.00 -5.91
N MET A 191 -19.61 6.97 -6.60
CA MET A 191 -21.02 6.89 -7.02
C MET A 191 -21.26 5.88 -8.13
N ARG A 192 -20.33 5.73 -9.07
CA ARG A 192 -20.50 4.82 -10.23
C ARG A 192 -20.06 3.40 -9.95
N ASN A 193 -19.05 3.20 -9.11
CA ASN A 193 -18.44 1.89 -8.93
C ASN A 193 -18.72 1.33 -7.53
N ILE A 194 -18.53 2.14 -6.47
CA ILE A 194 -18.51 1.61 -5.10
C ILE A 194 -19.92 1.50 -4.52
N VAL A 195 -20.72 2.56 -4.57
CA VAL A 195 -22.11 2.55 -4.04
C VAL A 195 -22.96 1.46 -4.72
N PRO A 196 -22.96 1.31 -6.06
CA PRO A 196 -23.69 0.23 -6.71
C PRO A 196 -23.16 -1.17 -6.32
N ALA A 197 -21.85 -1.32 -6.10
CA ALA A 197 -21.27 -2.57 -5.64
C ALA A 197 -21.70 -2.91 -4.20
N ILE A 198 -21.80 -1.91 -3.31
CA ILE A 198 -22.36 -2.09 -1.97
C ILE A 198 -23.80 -2.58 -2.07
N LEU A 199 -24.64 -1.91 -2.86
CA LEU A 199 -26.07 -2.26 -2.96
C LEU A 199 -26.31 -3.65 -3.57
N SER A 200 -25.46 -4.08 -4.51
CA SER A 200 -25.64 -5.34 -5.23
C SER A 200 -24.99 -6.55 -4.55
N LYS A 201 -23.84 -6.38 -3.90
CA LYS A 201 -23.02 -7.49 -3.38
C LYS A 201 -22.94 -7.57 -1.87
N PHE A 202 -23.16 -6.46 -1.16
CA PHE A 202 -22.99 -6.45 0.30
C PHE A 202 -24.10 -7.29 0.97
N PRO A 203 -23.76 -8.13 1.96
CA PRO A 203 -24.76 -8.95 2.65
C PRO A 203 -25.96 -8.15 3.17
N HIS A 204 -27.15 -8.51 2.68
CA HIS A 204 -28.40 -7.74 2.84
C HIS A 204 -28.77 -7.46 4.29
N ALA A 205 -28.53 -8.42 5.18
CA ALA A 205 -28.83 -8.30 6.61
C ALA A 205 -28.09 -7.11 7.28
N TYR A 206 -26.91 -6.76 6.77
CA TYR A 206 -26.11 -5.65 7.27
C TYR A 206 -26.39 -4.36 6.50
N LEU A 207 -26.67 -4.45 5.20
CA LEU A 207 -27.02 -3.28 4.38
C LEU A 207 -28.21 -2.50 4.96
N LYS A 208 -29.21 -3.20 5.50
CA LYS A 208 -30.38 -2.60 6.16
C LYS A 208 -30.07 -1.89 7.48
N ARG A 209 -28.98 -2.27 8.16
CA ARG A 209 -28.57 -1.71 9.46
C ARG A 209 -27.71 -0.46 9.32
N GLY A 210 -27.34 -0.11 8.09
CA GLY A 210 -26.40 0.97 7.79
C GLY A 210 -25.00 0.45 7.50
N VAL A 211 -24.37 1.02 6.48
CA VAL A 211 -23.01 0.72 6.03
C VAL A 211 -22.15 1.96 6.18
N VAL A 212 -20.94 1.81 6.72
CA VAL A 212 -19.98 2.90 6.90
C VAL A 212 -18.80 2.69 5.96
N ILE A 213 -18.58 3.61 5.04
CA ILE A 213 -17.38 3.67 4.20
C ILE A 213 -16.26 4.30 5.03
N GLN A 214 -15.18 3.55 5.22
CA GLN A 214 -13.97 4.04 5.85
C GLN A 214 -12.93 4.36 4.78
N GLN A 215 -12.47 5.60 4.79
CA GLN A 215 -11.43 6.14 3.92
C GLN A 215 -10.34 6.81 4.76
N ASP A 216 -9.23 7.19 4.15
CA ASP A 216 -8.20 8.02 4.80
C ASP A 216 -8.53 9.52 4.69
N ASN A 217 -7.65 10.36 5.22
CA ASN A 217 -7.84 11.82 5.26
C ASN A 217 -7.19 12.55 4.06
N ALA A 218 -7.06 11.91 2.89
CA ALA A 218 -6.55 12.58 1.70
C ALA A 218 -7.45 13.77 1.30
N GLY A 219 -6.84 14.85 0.78
CA GLY A 219 -7.56 16.08 0.44
C GLY A 219 -8.82 15.89 -0.42
N PRO A 220 -8.79 15.06 -1.48
CA PRO A 220 -9.95 14.78 -2.32
C PRO A 220 -11.15 14.13 -1.62
N HIS A 221 -10.95 13.46 -0.49
CA HIS A 221 -11.97 12.65 0.17
C HIS A 221 -13.07 13.46 0.84
N GLY A 222 -12.80 14.72 1.17
CA GLY A 222 -13.77 15.61 1.80
C GLY A 222 -14.99 15.96 0.94
N CYS A 223 -15.01 15.59 -0.34
CA CYS A 223 -16.14 15.84 -1.23
C CYS A 223 -17.33 14.88 -1.04
N ILE A 224 -17.10 13.69 -0.47
CA ILE A 224 -18.17 12.76 -0.12
C ILE A 224 -18.43 12.88 1.37
N THR A 225 -19.69 13.16 1.70
CA THR A 225 -20.16 13.22 3.09
C THR A 225 -21.41 12.35 3.23
N SER A 226 -21.72 11.95 4.46
CA SER A 226 -22.97 11.24 4.78
C SER A 226 -24.20 12.05 4.38
N GLY A 227 -24.14 13.39 4.46
CA GLY A 227 -25.20 14.28 3.99
C GLY A 227 -25.37 14.23 2.46
N PHE A 228 -24.27 14.26 1.71
CA PHE A 228 -24.28 14.11 0.26
C PHE A 228 -24.85 12.75 -0.17
N LEU A 229 -24.40 11.65 0.43
CA LEU A 229 -24.93 10.32 0.12
C LEU A 229 -26.44 10.22 0.41
N SER A 230 -26.87 10.83 1.52
CA SER A 230 -28.29 10.88 1.87
C SER A 230 -29.12 11.71 0.88
N SER A 231 -28.61 12.85 0.38
CA SER A 231 -29.31 13.66 -0.64
C SER A 231 -29.41 12.95 -1.99
N GLU A 232 -28.47 12.05 -2.28
CA GLU A 232 -28.50 11.18 -3.47
C GLU A 232 -29.38 9.92 -3.28
N GLY A 233 -30.06 9.78 -2.14
CA GLY A 233 -30.98 8.67 -1.85
C GLY A 233 -30.36 7.48 -1.12
N PHE A 234 -29.08 7.55 -0.75
CA PHE A 234 -28.34 6.46 -0.07
C PHE A 234 -28.27 6.67 1.45
N SER A 235 -29.42 6.84 2.10
CA SER A 235 -29.51 7.11 3.54
C SER A 235 -28.95 6.00 4.45
N ASN A 236 -28.82 4.78 3.93
CA ASN A 236 -28.24 3.64 4.63
C ASN A 236 -26.72 3.49 4.42
N ILE A 237 -26.07 4.43 3.72
CA ILE A 237 -24.62 4.45 3.50
C ILE A 237 -24.06 5.78 4.02
N SER A 238 -23.07 5.70 4.90
CA SER A 238 -22.41 6.86 5.50
C SER A 238 -20.90 6.78 5.34
N ILE A 239 -20.21 7.89 5.59
CA ILE A 239 -18.74 8.00 5.69
C ILE A 239 -18.36 8.40 7.11
#